data_AF-A0A1Z8NHQ0-F1
#
_entry.id   AF-A0A1Z8NHQ0-F1
#
_cell.length_a   1.000
_cell.length_b   1.000
_cell.length_c   1.000
_cell.angle_alpha   90.00
_cell.angle_beta   90.00
_cell.angle_gamma   90.00
#
_symmetry.space_group_name_H-M   'P 1'
#
loop_
_entity.id
_entity.type
_entity.pdbx_description
1 polymer ?
#
loop_
_entity_poly.entity_id
_entity_poly.type
_entity_poly.pdbx_seq_one_letter_code
_entity_poly.pdbx_strand_id
1 'polypeptide(L)'
;MPIYAKPNSPVTKEVNNVGVFIGVMLLGPVFFLCTGMVGHFIFSLILTLVIGIPLWAFGLGWLVWFFYAFWAISFVNQKWLDKGWIRVDP
;
A
#
# COMPACT_ATOMS: atom_id res chain seq x y z
N MET A 1 -9.46 0.16 12.19
CA MET A 1 -9.25 -0.35 10.82
C MET A 1 -10.32 0.28 9.96
N PRO A 2 -9.98 0.96 8.86
CA PRO A 2 -10.99 1.60 8.03
C PRO A 2 -11.89 0.58 7.33
N ILE A 3 -13.19 0.87 7.35
CA ILE A 3 -14.29 0.09 6.78
C ILE A 3 -14.89 0.91 5.64
N TYR A 4 -14.88 0.30 4.46
CA TYR A 4 -15.47 0.88 3.26
C TYR A 4 -16.76 0.12 2.93
N ALA A 5 -17.85 0.84 2.67
CA ALA A 5 -19.10 0.28 2.16
C ALA A 5 -19.33 0.75 0.74
N LYS A 6 -19.84 -0.15 -0.11
CA LYS A 6 -20.26 0.23 -1.46
C LYS A 6 -21.67 0.85 -1.38
N PRO A 7 -21.92 2.01 -2.04
CA PRO A 7 -23.26 2.59 -2.09
C PRO A 7 -24.28 1.57 -2.62
N ASN A 8 -25.43 1.49 -1.96
CA ASN A 8 -26.54 0.61 -2.36
C ASN A 8 -26.19 -0.90 -2.39
N SER A 9 -25.22 -1.34 -1.58
CA SER A 9 -24.84 -2.75 -1.47
C SER A 9 -24.51 -3.11 -0.02
N PRO A 10 -24.87 -4.31 0.47
CA PRO A 10 -24.49 -4.77 1.81
C PRO A 10 -23.00 -5.15 1.92
N VAL A 11 -22.23 -5.04 0.83
CA VAL A 11 -20.82 -5.43 0.80
C VAL A 11 -19.97 -4.39 1.50
N THR A 12 -19.26 -4.82 2.54
CA THR A 12 -18.24 -4.04 3.25
C THR A 12 -16.84 -4.58 2.96
N LYS A 13 -15.85 -3.70 3.05
CA LYS A 13 -14.44 -4.02 2.90
C LYS A 13 -13.66 -3.40 4.03
N GLU A 14 -13.10 -4.25 4.88
CA GLU A 14 -12.16 -3.83 5.90
C GLU A 14 -10.74 -3.77 5.33
N VAL A 15 -10.05 -2.67 5.62
CA VAL A 15 -8.64 -2.50 5.26
C VAL A 15 -7.80 -2.58 6.54
N ASN A 16 -7.03 -3.66 6.64
CA ASN A 16 -6.09 -3.83 7.74
C ASN A 16 -4.80 -3.03 7.48
N ASN A 17 -4.75 -1.80 7.98
CA ASN A 17 -3.58 -0.92 7.83
C ASN A 17 -2.26 -1.55 8.34
N VAL A 18 -2.32 -2.35 9.40
CA VAL A 18 -1.13 -3.07 9.92
C VAL A 18 -0.69 -4.15 8.93
N GLY A 19 -1.65 -4.89 8.37
CA GLY A 19 -1.39 -5.87 7.32
C GLY A 19 -0.82 -5.24 6.03
N VAL A 20 -1.30 -4.05 5.65
CA VAL A 20 -0.75 -3.27 4.54
C VAL A 20 0.69 -2.86 4.84
N PHE A 21 0.95 -2.34 6.03
CA PHE A 21 2.29 -1.92 6.45
C PHE A 21 3.29 -3.08 6.39
N ILE A 22 2.97 -4.20 7.04
CA ILE A 22 3.82 -5.41 7.07
C ILE A 22 3.96 -5.98 5.66
N GLY A 23 2.88 -6.03 4.88
CA GLY A 23 2.90 -6.51 3.50
C GLY A 23 3.86 -5.71 2.60
N VAL A 24 3.85 -4.39 2.71
CA VAL A 24 4.76 -3.52 1.94
C VAL A 24 6.19 -3.65 2.44
N MET A 25 6.42 -3.73 3.75
CA MET A 25 7.74 -3.93 4.33
C MET A 25 8.42 -5.22 3.86
N LEU A 26 7.66 -6.31 3.78
CA LEU A 26 8.21 -7.63 3.45
C LEU A 26 8.25 -7.91 1.94
N LEU A 27 7.24 -7.47 1.20
CA LEU A 27 7.04 -7.84 -0.20
C LEU A 27 7.32 -6.69 -1.17
N GLY A 28 7.43 -5.45 -0.68
CA GLY A 28 7.76 -4.27 -1.46
C GLY A 28 6.87 -4.15 -2.72
N PRO A 29 7.45 -4.22 -3.94
CA PRO A 29 6.66 -4.12 -5.17
C PRO A 29 5.61 -5.21 -5.34
N VAL A 30 5.90 -6.44 -4.90
CA VAL A 30 5.00 -7.59 -5.08
C VAL A 30 3.67 -7.35 -4.37
N PHE A 31 3.67 -6.65 -3.24
CA PHE A 31 2.45 -6.24 -2.54
C PHE A 31 1.52 -5.39 -3.43
N PHE A 32 2.08 -4.42 -4.15
CA PHE A 32 1.29 -3.54 -5.03
C PHE A 32 0.76 -4.28 -6.25
N LEU A 33 1.48 -5.29 -6.73
CA LEU A 33 0.99 -6.18 -7.76
C LEU A 33 -0.21 -7.00 -7.26
N CYS A 34 -0.10 -7.64 -6.09
CA CYS A 34 -1.17 -8.44 -5.50
C CYS A 34 -2.42 -7.62 -5.17
N THR A 35 -2.25 -6.35 -4.79
CA THR A 35 -3.37 -5.44 -4.56
C THR A 35 -3.94 -4.88 -5.86
N GLY A 36 -3.29 -5.05 -7.03
CA GLY A 36 -3.76 -4.52 -8.30
C GLY A 36 -3.56 -3.00 -8.44
N MET A 37 -2.54 -2.46 -7.78
CA MET A 37 -2.13 -1.05 -7.87
C MET A 37 -0.92 -0.92 -8.81
N VAL A 38 -1.16 -1.06 -10.11
CA VAL A 38 -0.10 -1.14 -11.14
C VAL A 38 0.81 0.10 -11.15
N GLY A 39 0.25 1.30 -10.97
CA GLY A 39 1.07 2.53 -10.91
C GLY A 39 2.07 2.51 -9.75
N HIS A 40 1.62 2.06 -8.57
CA HIS A 40 2.50 1.93 -7.40
C HIS A 40 3.46 0.74 -7.53
N PHE A 41 3.08 -0.32 -8.25
CA PHE A 41 4.00 -1.40 -8.59
C PHE A 41 5.18 -0.90 -9.43
N ILE A 42 4.92 -0.14 -10.50
CA ILE A 42 5.98 0.43 -11.35
C ILE A 42 6.84 1.40 -10.54
N PHE A 43 6.21 2.31 -9.78
CA PHE A 43 6.95 3.24 -8.94
C PHE A 43 7.83 2.54 -7.90
N SER A 44 7.29 1.54 -7.22
CA SER A 44 8.04 0.78 -6.21
C SER A 44 9.17 -0.05 -6.82
N LEU A 45 9.03 -0.56 -8.06
CA LEU A 45 10.13 -1.17 -8.80
C LEU A 45 11.25 -0.18 -9.07
N ILE A 46 10.92 1.01 -9.59
CA ILE A 46 11.91 2.07 -9.83
C ILE A 46 12.59 2.46 -8.52
N LEU A 47 11.81 2.66 -7.46
CA LEU A 47 12.32 2.98 -6.12
C LEU A 47 13.28 1.89 -5.62
N THR A 48 12.95 0.62 -5.83
CA THR A 48 13.80 -0.52 -5.48
C THR A 48 15.11 -0.47 -6.23
N LEU A 49 15.07 -0.33 -7.56
CA LEU A 49 16.25 -0.42 -8.41
C LEU A 49 17.18 0.78 -8.26
N VAL A 50 16.62 1.98 -8.17
CA VAL A 50 17.37 3.25 -8.18
C VAL A 50 17.82 3.66 -6.79
N ILE A 51 17.00 3.40 -5.76
CA ILE A 51 17.24 3.91 -4.40
C ILE A 51 17.46 2.75 -3.42
N GLY A 52 16.62 1.71 -3.48
CA GLY A 52 16.66 0.56 -2.57
C GLY A 52 17.97 -0.23 -2.67
N ILE A 53 18.36 -0.69 -3.87
CA ILE A 53 19.57 -1.49 -4.08
C ILE A 53 20.83 -0.71 -3.68
N PRO A 54 21.04 0.55 -4.10
CA PRO A 54 22.20 1.31 -3.65
C PRO A 54 22.24 1.55 -2.14
N LEU A 55 21.10 1.88 -1.52
CA LEU A 55 21.03 2.03 -0.07
C LEU A 55 21.20 0.71 0.67
N TRP A 56 21.01 -0.43 0.00
CA TRP A 56 21.24 -1.72 0.61
C TRP A 56 22.69 -2.01 0.92
N ALA A 57 23.59 -1.52 0.05
CA ALA A 57 25.03 -1.59 0.27
C ALA A 57 25.47 -0.89 1.58
N PHE A 58 24.64 0.02 2.10
CA PHE A 58 24.89 0.75 3.35
C PHE A 58 23.99 0.29 4.50
N GLY A 59 23.20 -0.76 4.33
CA GLY A 59 22.26 -1.25 5.35
C GLY A 59 21.00 -0.37 5.55
N LEU A 60 20.77 0.62 4.68
CA LEU A 60 19.69 1.61 4.81
C LEU A 60 18.46 1.31 3.94
N GLY A 61 18.49 0.26 3.13
CA GLY A 61 17.37 -0.12 2.26
C GLY A 61 16.03 -0.33 2.99
N TRP A 62 16.05 -0.78 4.25
CA TRP A 62 14.85 -1.01 5.06
C TRP A 62 14.16 0.31 5.40
N LEU A 63 14.90 1.42 5.50
CA LEU A 63 14.31 2.73 5.78
C LEU A 63 13.43 3.21 4.63
N VAL A 64 13.87 2.98 3.38
CA VAL A 64 13.08 3.31 2.19
C VAL A 64 11.72 2.62 2.25
N TRP A 65 11.72 1.32 2.56
CA TRP A 65 10.50 0.53 2.69
C TRP A 65 9.66 0.93 3.90
N PHE A 66 10.30 1.27 5.01
CA PHE A 66 9.62 1.73 6.22
C PHE A 66 8.83 3.00 5.96
N PHE A 67 9.45 4.02 5.37
CA PHE A 67 8.75 5.26 5.01
C PHE A 67 7.69 5.01 3.93
N TYR A 68 7.99 4.19 2.93
CA TYR A 68 7.04 3.89 1.87
C TYR A 68 5.80 3.12 2.39
N ALA A 69 5.97 2.25 3.38
CA ALA A 69 4.88 1.50 4.00
C ALA A 69 3.87 2.41 4.74
N PHE A 70 4.33 3.50 5.37
CA PHE A 70 3.42 4.51 5.94
C PHE A 70 2.56 5.17 4.87
N TRP A 71 3.15 5.51 3.72
CA TRP A 71 2.44 6.14 2.61
C TRP A 71 1.52 5.16 1.89
N ALA A 72 1.92 3.89 1.81
CA ALA A 72 1.12 2.84 1.20
C ALA A 72 -0.24 2.63 1.88
N ILE A 73 -0.33 2.85 3.20
CA ILE A 73 -1.60 2.84 3.91
C ILE A 73 -2.56 3.87 3.28
N SER A 74 -2.10 5.09 3.06
CA SER A 74 -2.91 6.15 2.44
C SER A 74 -3.32 5.78 1.01
N PHE A 75 -2.41 5.23 0.21
CA PHE A 75 -2.72 4.83 -1.17
C PHE A 75 -3.76 3.71 -1.26
N VAL A 76 -3.64 2.69 -0.39
CA VAL A 76 -4.62 1.60 -0.35
C VAL A 76 -6.00 2.11 0.07
N ASN A 77 -6.05 3.05 1.01
CA ASN A 77 -7.29 3.68 1.45
C ASN A 77 -7.91 4.58 0.36
N GLN A 78 -7.11 5.39 -0.34
CA GLN A 78 -7.56 6.21 -1.46
C GLN A 78 -8.12 5.38 -2.61
N LYS A 79 -7.46 4.26 -2.95
CA LYS A 79 -7.93 3.35 -4.00
C LYS A 79 -9.38 2.89 -3.78
N TRP A 80 -9.82 2.67 -2.54
CA TRP A 80 -11.21 2.28 -2.28
C TRP A 80 -12.18 3.45 -2.47
N LEU A 81 -11.78 4.67 -2.07
CA LEU A 81 -12.52 5.89 -2.35
C LEU A 81 -12.65 6.13 -3.87
N ASP A 82 -11.57 5.96 -4.63
CA ASP A 82 -11.57 6.11 -6.10
C ASP A 82 -12.47 5.09 -6.79
N LYS A 83 -12.65 3.91 -6.19
CA LYS A 83 -13.60 2.89 -6.64
C LYS A 83 -15.06 3.20 -6.29
N GLY A 84 -15.33 4.37 -5.72
CA GLY A 84 -16.67 4.81 -5.32
C GLY A 84 -17.16 4.19 -4.02
N TRP A 85 -16.28 3.66 -3.18
CA TRP A 85 -16.66 3.20 -1.85
C TRP A 85 -16.66 4.37 -0.87
N ILE A 86 -17.53 4.31 0.13
CA ILE A 86 -17.66 5.34 1.16
C ILE A 86 -17.09 4.77 2.46
N ARG A 87 -16.28 5.58 3.15
CA ARG A 87 -15.76 5.24 4.47
C ARG A 87 -16.89 5.36 5.49
N VAL A 88 -17.15 4.30 6.24
CA VAL A 88 -18.28 4.17 7.20
C VAL A 88 -17.81 3.91 8.63
N ASP A 89 -16.53 4.12 8.90
CA ASP A 89 -15.98 4.14 10.24
C ASP A 89 -16.75 5.15 11.11
N PRO A 90 -17.09 4.83 12.37
CA PRO A 90 -17.63 5.79 13.33
C PRO A 90 -16.63 6.89 13.70
#